data_AF-A0AAV0QVF7-F1
#
_entry.id   AF-A0AAV0QVF7-F1
#
_cell.length_a   1.000
_cell.length_b   1.000
_cell.length_c   1.000
_cell.angle_alpha   90.00
_cell.angle_beta   90.00
_cell.angle_gamma   90.00
#
_symmetry.space_group_name_H-M   'P 1'
#
loop_
_entity.id
_entity.type
_entity.pdbx_description
1 polymer ?
#
loop_
_entity_poly.entity_id
_entity_poly.type
_entity_poly.pdbx_seq_one_letter_code
_entity_poly.pdbx_strand_id
1 'polypeptide(L)'
;VRSNDRTRRFYKFWYDSKDRFPGVKEQDVLNSIKFEPFLNDIGLQIKLLDTDHFGGICQPIKDLKVGCTMHAICCIGLESKIQALTVILQDWKRFSSAPAESRSNLSTSFAWKPHRTGCWYVRARDISDWRMHLCF
;
A
#
# COMPACT_ATOMS: atom_id res chain seq x y z
N VAL A 1 14.37 3.44 -6.43
CA VAL A 1 14.77 3.85 -5.05
C VAL A 1 16.21 3.43 -4.82
N ARG A 2 17.06 4.33 -4.34
CA ARG A 2 18.46 4.01 -4.01
C ARG A 2 18.58 3.77 -2.51
N SER A 3 19.13 2.62 -2.12
CA SER A 3 19.38 2.31 -0.71
C SER A 3 20.44 3.24 -0.13
N ASN A 4 20.26 3.63 1.13
CA ASN A 4 21.22 4.40 1.92
C ASN A 4 21.46 3.72 3.28
N ASP A 5 22.49 4.15 4.01
CA ASP A 5 22.87 3.52 5.28
C ASP A 5 21.78 3.54 6.34
N ARG A 6 20.95 4.60 6.39
CA ARG A 6 19.82 4.67 7.33
C ARG A 6 18.80 3.59 7.01
N THR A 7 18.42 3.46 5.73
CA THR A 7 17.47 2.41 5.30
C THR A 7 18.01 1.01 5.54
N ARG A 8 19.30 0.75 5.28
CA ARG A 8 19.91 -0.57 5.57
C ARG A 8 19.86 -0.93 7.05
N ARG A 9 20.22 0.02 7.93
CA ARG A 9 20.16 -0.16 9.39
C ARG A 9 18.74 -0.43 9.87
N PHE A 10 17.78 0.34 9.36
CA PHE A 10 16.37 0.14 9.66
C PHE A 10 15.88 -1.26 9.25
N TYR A 11 16.14 -1.70 8.02
CA TYR A 11 15.72 -3.03 7.57
C TYR A 11 16.35 -4.15 8.38
N LYS A 12 17.63 -4.02 8.73
CA LYS A 12 18.30 -4.99 9.58
C LYS A 12 17.62 -5.05 10.96
N PHE A 13 17.38 -3.89 11.58
CA PHE A 13 16.67 -3.81 12.86
C PHE A 13 15.26 -4.41 12.80
N TRP A 14 14.50 -4.12 11.73
CA TRP A 14 13.17 -4.68 11.56
C TRP A 14 13.21 -6.21 11.37
N TYR A 15 14.14 -6.70 10.55
CA TYR A 15 14.34 -8.15 10.35
C TYR A 15 14.72 -8.84 11.65
N ASP A 16 15.70 -8.32 12.39
CA ASP A 16 16.19 -8.89 13.65
C ASP A 16 15.11 -8.79 14.76
N SER A 17 14.17 -7.83 14.65
CA SER A 17 13.04 -7.72 15.60
C SER A 17 12.09 -8.91 15.55
N LYS A 18 12.09 -9.73 14.49
CA LYS A 18 11.26 -10.94 14.42
C LYS A 18 11.47 -11.87 15.62
N ASP A 19 12.68 -11.88 16.18
CA ASP A 19 13.04 -12.76 17.30
C ASP A 19 12.35 -12.34 18.61
N ARG A 20 11.95 -11.06 18.71
CA ARG A 20 11.14 -10.52 19.82
C ARG A 20 9.65 -10.83 19.67
N PHE A 21 9.20 -11.20 18.47
CA PHE A 21 7.80 -11.39 18.11
C PHE A 21 7.57 -12.72 17.36
N PRO A 22 7.82 -13.88 18.00
CA PRO A 22 7.69 -15.17 17.35
C PRO A 22 6.25 -15.42 16.88
N GLY A 23 6.09 -15.84 15.62
CA GLY A 23 4.78 -16.14 15.01
C GLY A 23 3.96 -14.92 14.60
N VAL A 24 4.47 -13.70 14.79
CA VAL A 24 3.81 -12.46 14.38
C VAL A 24 4.17 -12.12 12.94
N LYS A 25 3.22 -11.56 12.17
CA LYS A 25 3.46 -11.16 10.78
C LYS A 25 4.39 -9.95 10.73
N GLU A 26 5.23 -9.88 9.71
CA GLU A 26 6.26 -8.82 9.55
C GLU A 26 5.68 -7.40 9.65
N GLN A 27 4.48 -7.18 9.09
CA GLN A 27 3.80 -5.88 9.16
C GLN A 27 3.35 -5.52 10.57
N ASP A 28 2.95 -6.50 11.37
CA ASP A 28 2.54 -6.31 12.76
C ASP A 28 3.77 -6.09 13.66
N VAL A 29 4.89 -6.76 13.34
CA VAL A 29 6.20 -6.47 13.94
C VAL A 29 6.59 -5.03 13.65
N LEU A 30 6.48 -4.57 12.40
CA LEU A 30 6.78 -3.17 12.06
C LEU A 30 5.91 -2.20 12.86
N ASN A 31 4.60 -2.48 12.96
CA ASN A 31 3.66 -1.69 13.76
C ASN A 31 4.06 -1.59 15.24
N SER A 32 4.70 -2.64 15.77
CA SER A 32 5.16 -2.67 17.15
C SER A 32 6.43 -1.85 17.36
N ILE A 33 7.31 -1.76 16.36
CA ILE A 33 8.65 -1.15 16.50
C ILE A 33 8.78 0.25 15.87
N LYS A 34 7.78 0.74 15.12
CA LYS A 34 7.82 2.00 14.33
C LYS A 34 8.04 3.29 15.12
N PHE A 35 7.99 3.24 16.44
CA PHE A 35 8.23 4.39 17.32
C PHE A 35 9.34 4.13 18.33
N GLU A 36 10.13 3.07 18.14
CA GLU A 36 11.24 2.78 19.05
C GLU A 36 12.35 3.82 18.92
N PRO A 37 13.06 4.13 20.04
CA PRO A 37 14.11 5.15 20.07
C PRO A 37 15.20 4.96 19.01
N PHE A 38 15.50 3.71 18.67
CA PHE A 38 16.47 3.35 17.63
C PHE A 38 16.24 4.09 16.30
N LEU A 39 14.98 4.34 15.92
CA LEU A 39 14.67 5.05 14.66
C LEU A 39 15.11 6.52 14.70
N ASN A 40 15.00 7.15 15.87
CA ASN A 40 15.50 8.51 16.08
C ASN A 40 17.04 8.53 16.04
N ASP A 41 17.70 7.52 16.63
CA ASP A 41 19.17 7.42 16.66
C ASP A 41 19.78 7.30 15.26
N ILE A 42 19.10 6.61 14.34
CA ILE A 42 19.52 6.52 12.94
C ILE A 42 19.01 7.68 12.08
N GLY A 43 18.30 8.64 12.66
CA GLY A 43 17.71 9.79 11.96
C GLY A 43 16.68 9.40 10.91
N LEU A 44 15.91 8.33 11.17
CA LEU A 44 14.84 7.85 10.32
C LEU A 44 13.49 8.34 10.85
N GLN A 45 12.74 9.04 9.99
CA GLN A 45 11.37 9.45 10.30
C GLN A 45 10.41 8.56 9.50
N ILE A 46 9.52 7.86 10.20
CA ILE A 46 8.43 7.12 9.58
C ILE A 46 7.27 8.09 9.38
N LYS A 47 6.78 8.17 8.14
CA LYS A 47 5.57 8.93 7.79
C LYS A 47 4.52 7.96 7.28
N LEU A 48 3.29 8.14 7.73
CA LEU A 48 2.14 7.49 7.11
C LEU A 48 1.84 8.21 5.80
N LEU A 49 1.61 7.43 4.75
CA LEU A 49 1.23 7.96 3.45
C LEU A 49 -0.28 8.16 3.42
N ASP A 50 -0.72 9.24 2.76
CA ASP A 50 -2.12 9.59 2.64
C ASP A 50 -2.86 8.61 1.72
N THR A 51 -3.94 8.03 2.21
CA THR A 51 -4.74 7.04 1.48
C THR A 51 -5.51 7.62 0.29
N ASP A 52 -5.59 8.95 0.19
CA ASP A 52 -6.10 9.61 -1.00
C ASP A 52 -5.10 9.53 -2.17
N HIS A 53 -3.83 9.25 -1.90
CA HIS A 53 -2.78 9.11 -2.92
C HIS A 53 -2.24 7.67 -3.04
N PHE A 54 -2.39 6.87 -1.99
CA PHE A 54 -1.86 5.51 -1.91
C PHE A 54 -2.97 4.53 -1.53
N GLY A 55 -3.24 3.55 -2.38
CA GLY A 55 -4.30 2.58 -2.14
C GLY A 55 -3.97 1.17 -2.58
N GLY A 56 -4.87 0.25 -2.27
CA GLY A 56 -4.79 -1.15 -2.62
C GLY A 56 -6.03 -1.62 -3.36
N ILE A 57 -5.95 -2.76 -4.06
CA ILE A 57 -7.14 -3.34 -4.72
C ILE A 57 -8.33 -3.47 -3.75
N CYS A 58 -8.03 -3.82 -2.50
CA CYS A 58 -9.03 -4.03 -1.46
C CYS A 58 -9.28 -2.79 -0.60
N GLN A 59 -8.56 -1.69 -0.85
CA GLN A 59 -8.74 -0.38 -0.22
C GLN A 59 -8.46 0.68 -1.31
N PRO A 60 -9.32 0.78 -2.34
CA PRO A 60 -9.04 1.57 -3.52
C PRO A 60 -9.04 3.06 -3.21
N ILE A 61 -8.24 3.80 -3.97
CA ILE A 61 -8.22 5.26 -3.94
C ILE A 61 -9.54 5.79 -4.48
N LYS A 62 -10.07 6.86 -3.87
CA LYS A 62 -11.37 7.44 -4.24
C LYS A 62 -11.33 8.21 -5.57
N ASP A 63 -10.18 8.80 -5.90
CA ASP A 63 -10.00 9.63 -7.09
C ASP A 63 -8.68 9.27 -7.79
N LEU A 64 -8.79 8.75 -9.03
CA LEU A 64 -7.63 8.42 -9.86
C LEU A 64 -6.82 9.65 -10.28
N LYS A 65 -7.35 10.87 -10.18
CA LYS A 65 -6.60 12.09 -10.49
C LYS A 65 -5.44 12.32 -9.53
N VAL A 66 -5.56 11.86 -8.29
CA VAL A 66 -4.57 12.06 -7.20
C VAL A 66 -3.85 10.76 -6.83
N GLY A 67 -4.33 9.62 -7.34
CA GLY A 67 -3.72 8.33 -7.08
C GLY A 67 -2.29 8.21 -7.64
N CYS A 68 -1.34 7.90 -6.76
CA CYS A 68 0.07 7.74 -7.08
C CYS A 68 0.51 6.28 -7.12
N THR A 69 -0.04 5.42 -6.26
CA THR A 69 0.39 4.02 -6.16
C THR A 69 -0.77 3.10 -5.78
N MET A 70 -0.82 1.94 -6.44
CA MET A 70 -1.85 0.91 -6.27
C MET A 70 -1.20 -0.45 -6.01
N HIS A 71 -1.49 -1.09 -4.86
CA HIS A 71 -0.91 -2.38 -4.49
C HIS A 71 -1.90 -3.56 -4.55
N ALA A 72 -1.38 -4.74 -4.90
CA ALA A 72 -2.16 -5.97 -5.02
C ALA A 72 -1.93 -7.00 -3.89
N ILE A 73 -1.40 -6.54 -2.75
CA ILE A 73 -1.02 -7.41 -1.63
C ILE A 73 -2.20 -8.20 -1.07
N CYS A 74 -3.42 -7.65 -1.11
CA CYS A 74 -4.61 -8.31 -0.59
C CYS A 74 -5.19 -9.42 -1.49
N CYS A 75 -4.58 -9.65 -2.66
CA CYS A 75 -4.93 -10.73 -3.58
C CYS A 75 -4.05 -11.95 -3.32
N ILE A 76 -4.67 -13.11 -3.15
CA ILE A 76 -4.01 -14.38 -2.90
C ILE A 76 -3.75 -15.07 -4.24
N GLY A 77 -2.52 -15.58 -4.42
CA GLY A 77 -2.11 -16.24 -5.66
C GLY A 77 -1.55 -15.28 -6.72
N LEU A 78 -0.61 -15.77 -7.52
CA LEU A 78 0.04 -14.98 -8.57
C LEU A 78 -0.96 -14.58 -9.67
N GLU A 79 -1.83 -15.50 -10.07
CA GLU A 79 -2.82 -15.27 -11.12
C GLU A 79 -3.78 -14.13 -10.76
N SER A 80 -4.38 -14.17 -9.55
CA SER A 80 -5.25 -13.10 -9.07
C SER A 80 -4.54 -11.75 -9.00
N LYS A 81 -3.26 -11.73 -8.60
CA LYS A 81 -2.43 -10.51 -8.61
C LYS A 81 -2.23 -9.98 -10.04
N ILE A 82 -1.85 -10.83 -10.99
CA ILE A 82 -1.64 -10.44 -12.40
C ILE A 82 -2.94 -9.93 -13.00
N GLN A 83 -4.04 -10.65 -12.83
CA GLN A 83 -5.34 -10.28 -13.37
C GLN A 83 -5.78 -8.91 -12.83
N ALA A 84 -5.68 -8.69 -11.52
CA ALA A 84 -6.13 -7.44 -10.93
C ALA A 84 -5.22 -6.25 -11.29
N LEU A 85 -3.89 -6.45 -11.36
CA LEU A 85 -2.96 -5.43 -11.86
C LEU A 85 -3.21 -5.10 -13.33
N THR A 86 -3.54 -6.10 -14.16
CA THR A 86 -3.88 -5.90 -15.58
C THR A 86 -5.10 -5.00 -15.73
N VAL A 87 -6.13 -5.22 -14.92
CA VAL A 87 -7.35 -4.40 -15.00
C VAL A 87 -7.11 -2.99 -14.49
N ILE A 88 -6.43 -2.82 -13.35
CA ILE A 88 -6.05 -1.47 -12.86
C ILE A 88 -5.27 -0.71 -13.93
N LEU A 89 -4.35 -1.38 -14.63
CA LEU A 89 -3.58 -0.77 -15.71
C LEU A 89 -4.46 -0.35 -16.90
N GLN A 90 -5.47 -1.16 -17.27
CA GLN A 90 -6.42 -0.82 -18.32
C GLN A 90 -7.28 0.39 -17.94
N ASP A 91 -7.76 0.43 -16.70
CA ASP A 91 -8.55 1.53 -16.16
C ASP A 91 -7.73 2.83 -16.11
N TRP A 92 -6.48 2.74 -15.64
CA TRP A 92 -5.54 3.86 -15.66
C TRP A 92 -5.28 4.38 -17.09
N LYS A 93 -5.07 3.49 -18.06
CA LYS A 93 -4.86 3.88 -19.47
C LYS A 93 -6.07 4.61 -20.03
N ARG A 94 -7.29 4.12 -19.77
CA ARG A 94 -8.53 4.72 -20.24
C ARG A 94 -8.80 6.07 -19.55
N PHE A 95 -8.50 6.20 -18.27
CA PHE A 95 -8.54 7.49 -17.57
C PHE A 95 -7.50 8.48 -18.16
N SER A 96 -6.28 8.01 -18.39
CA SER A 96 -5.18 8.84 -18.89
C SER A 96 -5.41 9.33 -20.32
N SER A 97 -6.06 8.53 -21.17
CA SER A 97 -6.36 8.91 -22.55
C SER A 97 -7.64 9.72 -22.73
N ALA A 98 -8.47 9.85 -21.69
CA ALA A 98 -9.76 10.53 -21.78
C ALA A 98 -9.64 12.08 -21.82
N PRO A 99 -10.52 12.79 -22.54
CA PRO A 99 -10.63 14.25 -22.45
C PRO A 99 -10.92 14.73 -21.02
N ALA A 100 -10.44 15.91 -20.64
CA ALA A 100 -10.55 16.45 -19.28
C ALA A 100 -12.00 16.47 -18.75
N GLU A 101 -12.96 16.79 -19.63
CA GLU A 101 -14.41 16.82 -19.35
C GLU A 101 -14.98 15.46 -18.95
N SER A 102 -14.40 14.37 -19.48
CA SER A 102 -14.82 13.00 -19.20
C SER A 102 -14.02 12.31 -18.08
N ARG A 103 -12.84 12.84 -17.74
CA ARG A 103 -11.98 12.32 -16.66
C ARG A 103 -12.64 12.42 -15.28
N SER A 104 -13.46 13.43 -15.03
CA SER A 104 -14.23 13.54 -13.77
C SER A 104 -15.20 12.38 -13.58
N ASN A 105 -15.98 12.06 -14.63
CA ASN A 105 -16.95 10.96 -14.61
C ASN A 105 -16.28 9.58 -14.57
N LEU A 106 -15.12 9.47 -15.21
CA LEU A 106 -14.34 8.24 -15.23
C LEU A 106 -13.64 7.98 -13.90
N SER A 107 -13.05 9.00 -13.28
CA SER A 107 -12.31 8.87 -12.01
C SER A 107 -13.13 8.17 -10.92
N THR A 108 -14.38 8.58 -10.75
CA THR A 108 -15.31 7.99 -9.76
C THR A 108 -15.91 6.66 -10.19
N SER A 109 -16.05 6.41 -11.49
CA SER A 109 -16.60 5.16 -12.03
C SER A 109 -15.60 4.00 -12.01
N PHE A 110 -14.31 4.28 -12.15
CA PHE A 110 -13.23 3.28 -12.05
C PHE A 110 -13.03 2.73 -10.64
N ALA A 111 -13.49 3.46 -9.61
CA ALA A 111 -13.24 3.10 -8.23
C ALA A 111 -13.85 1.73 -7.83
N TRP A 112 -14.80 1.16 -8.60
CA TRP A 112 -15.54 -0.02 -8.15
C TRP A 112 -16.08 -0.91 -9.27
N LYS A 113 -15.22 -1.54 -10.06
CA LYS A 113 -15.58 -2.88 -10.58
C LYS A 113 -15.10 -3.93 -9.58
N PRO A 114 -15.98 -4.82 -9.09
CA PRO A 114 -15.60 -5.83 -8.11
C PRO A 114 -14.68 -6.87 -8.75
N HIS A 115 -13.38 -6.61 -8.78
CA HIS A 115 -12.35 -7.60 -9.11
C HIS A 115 -12.10 -8.48 -7.88
N ARG A 116 -13.12 -9.27 -7.52
CA ARG A 116 -13.24 -9.94 -6.21
C ARG A 116 -12.84 -11.41 -6.21
N THR A 117 -12.41 -12.00 -7.32
CA THR A 117 -11.93 -13.38 -7.32
C THR A 117 -10.52 -13.44 -6.74
N GLY A 118 -10.41 -13.89 -5.49
CA GLY A 118 -9.13 -14.10 -4.80
C GLY A 118 -8.56 -12.88 -4.06
N CYS A 119 -9.25 -11.73 -4.07
CA CYS A 119 -8.85 -10.52 -3.34
C CYS A 119 -9.79 -10.27 -2.16
N TRP A 120 -9.24 -10.19 -0.95
CA TRP A 120 -10.04 -10.09 0.28
C TRP A 120 -10.05 -8.67 0.83
N TYR A 121 -11.25 -8.15 1.08
CA TYR A 121 -11.44 -6.85 1.73
C TYR A 121 -10.98 -6.92 3.18
N VAL A 122 -9.87 -6.26 3.51
CA VAL A 122 -9.47 -6.06 4.90
C VAL A 122 -10.08 -4.73 5.33
N ARG A 123 -11.19 -4.80 6.09
CA ARG A 123 -11.73 -3.62 6.77
C ARG A 123 -10.79 -3.27 7.91
N ALA A 124 -10.07 -2.15 7.80
CA ALA A 124 -9.36 -1.56 8.94
C ALA A 124 -10.40 -1.16 10.00
N ARG A 125 -10.19 -1.54 11.26
CA ARG A 125 -11.14 -1.24 12.34
C ARG A 125 -10.82 0.06 13.09
N ASP A 126 -9.58 0.56 13.00
CA ASP A 126 -9.11 1.76 13.72
C ASP A 126 -7.91 2.41 13.02
N ILE A 127 -7.59 3.66 13.34
CA ILE A 127 -6.37 4.37 12.93
C ILE A 127 -5.11 3.69 13.52
N SER A 128 -5.22 3.04 14.67
CA SER A 128 -4.12 2.21 15.19
C SER A 128 -3.89 0.93 14.34
N ASP A 129 -4.89 0.52 13.56
CA ASP A 129 -4.95 -0.66 12.69
C ASP A 129 -4.53 -0.33 11.24
N TRP A 130 -4.06 0.90 10.97
CA TRP A 130 -3.44 1.24 9.70
C TRP A 130 -2.23 0.33 9.48
N ARG A 131 -2.42 -0.64 8.59
CA ARG A 131 -1.35 -1.38 7.93
C ARG A 131 -0.37 -0.37 7.36
N MET A 132 0.81 -0.26 7.97
CA MET A 132 1.89 0.52 7.37
C MET A 132 2.19 -0.07 6.00
N HIS A 133 1.78 0.66 4.97
CA HIS A 133 2.24 0.43 3.62
C HIS A 133 3.61 1.09 3.52
N LEU A 134 4.66 0.31 3.81
CA LEU A 134 6.01 0.70 3.44
C LEU A 134 6.09 0.68 1.90
N CYS A 135 5.86 1.82 1.28
CA CYS A 135 6.32 2.07 -0.09
C CYS A 135 7.72 2.67 0.00
N PHE A 136 8.67 2.02 -0.67
CA PHE A 136 9.99 2.55 -0.96
C PHE A 136 9.93 3.39 -2.23
#